data_AF-A0A9Q9EXQ2-F1
#
_entry.id   AF-A0A9Q9EXQ2-F1
#
_cell.length_a   1.000
_cell.length_b   1.000
_cell.length_c   1.000
_cell.angle_alpha   90.00
_cell.angle_beta   90.00
_cell.angle_gamma   90.00
#
_symmetry.space_group_name_H-M   'P 1'
#
loop_
_entity.id
_entity.type
_entity.pdbx_description
1 polymer ?
#
loop_
_entity_poly.entity_id
_entity_poly.type
_entity_poly.pdbx_seq_one_letter_code
_entity_poly.pdbx_strand_id
1 'polypeptide(L)'
;MKRNINVLMGAFLAISMLVLFSSCTQPGWIVLDKEQQLIYSSFIVELTGEVQREEMSAVDIEEKLETYNKALKVFKFRIVDTKAGTNVPKGSTYAYLKKRFLPAKLK
;
A
#
# COMPACT_ATOMS: atom_id res chain seq x y z
N MET A 1 23.81 -51.68 16.97
CA MET A 1 23.17 -50.62 16.15
C MET A 1 22.54 -49.57 17.06
N LYS A 2 23.14 -48.38 17.16
CA LYS A 2 22.52 -47.19 17.78
C LYS A 2 22.75 -46.01 16.84
N ARG A 3 21.65 -45.39 16.41
CA ARG A 3 21.58 -44.40 15.34
C ARG A 3 22.00 -43.03 15.86
N ASN A 4 22.80 -42.34 15.06
CA ASN A 4 23.23 -40.96 15.22
C ASN A 4 22.02 -40.02 15.14
N ILE A 5 21.63 -39.41 16.26
CA ILE A 5 20.62 -38.35 16.33
C ILE A 5 21.25 -37.22 17.14
N ASN A 6 22.14 -36.44 16.51
CA ASN A 6 22.74 -35.25 17.14
C ASN A 6 22.93 -34.09 16.14
N VAL A 7 22.28 -34.12 14.97
CA VAL A 7 22.47 -33.08 13.92
C VAL A 7 21.20 -32.25 13.66
N LEU A 8 20.12 -32.46 14.41
CA LEU A 8 18.81 -31.89 14.07
C LEU A 8 18.21 -30.93 15.11
N MET A 9 19.03 -30.35 15.98
CA MET A 9 18.54 -29.48 17.07
C MET A 9 19.24 -28.12 17.21
N GLY A 10 20.10 -27.74 16.24
CA GLY A 10 20.94 -26.53 16.35
C GLY A 10 20.77 -25.48 15.25
N ALA A 11 19.78 -25.60 14.35
CA ALA A 11 19.67 -24.75 13.16
C ALA A 11 18.33 -24.01 13.00
N PHE A 12 17.58 -23.81 14.09
CA PHE A 12 16.27 -23.12 14.06
C PHE A 12 16.23 -21.80 14.86
N LEU A 13 17.38 -21.25 15.26
CA LEU A 13 17.47 -20.12 16.19
C LEU A 13 18.09 -18.83 15.59
N ALA A 14 18.17 -18.74 14.27
CA ALA A 14 18.48 -17.51 13.53
C ALA A 14 17.73 -17.65 12.20
N ILE A 15 16.64 -16.96 11.88
CA ILE A 15 16.49 -15.52 11.73
C ILE A 15 14.97 -15.24 11.90
N SER A 16 14.50 -15.14 13.14
CA SER A 16 13.11 -14.80 13.47
C SER A 16 12.96 -13.38 14.05
N MET A 17 14.00 -12.54 13.92
CA MET A 17 14.09 -11.20 14.54
C MET A 17 14.27 -10.05 13.54
N LEU A 18 13.62 -10.11 12.37
CA LEU A 18 13.46 -8.94 11.49
C LEU A 18 11.99 -8.67 11.10
N VAL A 19 11.05 -9.21 11.87
CA VAL A 19 9.66 -8.72 11.87
C VAL A 19 9.53 -7.77 13.06
N LEU A 20 10.36 -6.72 13.07
CA LEU A 20 10.10 -5.57 13.93
C LEU A 20 8.76 -5.00 13.49
N PHE A 21 7.82 -5.01 14.42
CA PHE A 21 6.52 -4.37 14.36
C PHE A 21 6.66 -2.91 13.90
N SER A 22 6.69 -2.68 12.60
CA SER A 22 6.18 -1.44 12.02
C SER A 22 4.66 -1.51 12.05
N SER A 23 4.09 -1.59 13.25
CA SER A 23 2.78 -1.00 13.53
C SER A 23 2.93 0.52 13.45
N CYS A 24 3.39 1.02 12.30
CA CYS A 24 3.09 2.36 11.87
C CYS A 24 1.57 2.40 11.87
N THR A 25 0.98 3.21 12.76
CA THR A 25 -0.43 3.62 12.71
C THR A 25 -0.88 3.63 11.25
N GLN A 26 -1.58 2.59 10.78
CA GLN A 26 -1.90 2.46 9.36
C GLN A 26 -2.80 3.64 9.01
N PRO A 27 -2.28 4.66 8.31
CA PRO A 27 -3.13 5.75 7.89
C PRO A 27 -4.03 5.17 6.80
N GLY A 28 -5.33 5.36 6.90
CA GLY A 28 -6.17 5.23 5.71
C GLY A 28 -7.27 4.18 5.69
N TRP A 29 -7.77 3.74 6.84
CA TRP A 29 -9.06 3.04 6.85
C TRP A 29 -10.11 3.93 7.49
N ILE A 30 -10.69 4.80 6.67
CA ILE A 30 -11.94 5.48 7.00
C ILE A 30 -13.09 4.86 6.22
N VAL A 31 -14.26 4.87 6.81
CA VAL A 31 -15.50 4.56 6.09
C VAL A 31 -15.85 5.78 5.25
N LEU A 32 -15.91 5.60 3.94
CA LEU A 32 -16.33 6.63 2.99
C LEU A 32 -17.85 6.61 2.84
N ASP A 33 -18.45 7.79 2.68
CA ASP A 33 -19.81 7.89 2.17
C ASP A 33 -19.89 7.51 0.68
N LYS A 34 -21.09 7.55 0.10
CA LYS A 34 -21.30 7.13 -1.30
C LYS A 34 -20.54 8.00 -2.30
N GLU A 35 -20.47 9.31 -2.08
CA GLU A 35 -19.80 10.25 -2.98
C GLU A 35 -18.29 10.10 -2.88
N GLN A 36 -17.76 10.06 -1.65
CA GLN A 36 -16.35 9.81 -1.37
C GLN A 36 -15.89 8.45 -1.94
N GLN A 37 -16.73 7.41 -1.82
CA GLN A 37 -16.44 6.09 -2.36
C GLN A 37 -16.38 6.10 -3.88
N LEU A 38 -17.26 6.85 -4.56
CA LEU A 38 -17.22 7.01 -6.02
C LEU A 38 -15.89 7.65 -6.44
N ILE A 39 -15.52 8.76 -5.81
CA ILE A 39 -14.30 9.51 -6.15
C ILE A 39 -13.05 8.66 -5.90
N TYR A 40 -12.96 8.00 -4.74
CA TYR A 40 -11.86 7.08 -4.44
C TYR A 40 -11.79 5.92 -5.45
N SER A 41 -12.93 5.34 -5.83
CA SER A 41 -12.96 4.25 -6.79
C SER A 41 -12.49 4.70 -8.18
N SER A 42 -12.88 5.90 -8.61
CA SER A 42 -12.40 6.50 -9.87
C SER A 42 -10.89 6.68 -9.88
N PHE A 43 -10.29 7.18 -8.79
CA PHE A 43 -8.84 7.27 -8.64
C PHE A 43 -8.15 5.91 -8.85
N ILE A 44 -8.64 4.86 -8.19
CA ILE A 44 -8.04 3.52 -8.33
C ILE A 44 -8.21 2.99 -9.75
N VAL A 45 -9.36 3.20 -10.40
CA VAL A 45 -9.58 2.76 -11.79
C VAL A 45 -8.64 3.47 -12.75
N GLU A 46 -8.50 4.79 -12.63
CA GLU A 46 -7.56 5.58 -13.45
C GLU A 46 -6.13 5.09 -13.27
N LEU A 47 -5.68 4.97 -12.02
CA LEU A 47 -4.35 4.50 -11.70
C LEU A 47 -4.11 3.08 -12.21
N THR A 48 -5.11 2.20 -12.13
CA THR A 48 -5.04 0.85 -12.71
C THR A 48 -4.80 0.95 -14.21
N GLY A 49 -5.55 1.78 -14.93
CA GLY A 49 -5.39 1.95 -16.38
C GLY A 49 -4.01 2.48 -16.78
N GLU A 50 -3.46 3.41 -16.02
CA GLU A 50 -2.12 3.96 -16.24
C GLU A 50 -1.04 2.91 -16.04
N VAL A 51 -1.07 2.21 -14.90
CA VAL A 51 -0.02 1.23 -14.57
C VAL A 51 -0.11 -0.04 -15.40
N GLN A 52 -1.19 -0.27 -16.16
CA GLN A 52 -1.22 -1.32 -17.18
C GLN A 52 -0.34 -0.99 -18.38
N ARG A 53 -0.16 0.30 -18.71
CA ARG A 53 0.65 0.73 -19.86
C ARG A 53 2.13 0.75 -19.52
N GLU A 54 2.47 1.26 -18.35
CA GLU A 54 3.85 1.45 -17.90
C GLU A 54 4.00 1.38 -16.38
N GLU A 55 5.24 1.26 -15.91
CA GLU A 55 5.53 1.42 -14.49
C GLU A 55 5.40 2.90 -14.11
N MET A 56 4.89 3.18 -12.92
CA MET A 56 4.82 4.53 -12.39
C MET A 56 5.87 4.74 -11.31
N SER A 57 6.69 5.77 -11.44
CA SER A 57 7.75 6.03 -10.48
C SER A 57 7.18 6.50 -9.14
N ALA A 58 7.96 6.36 -8.06
CA ALA A 58 7.57 6.88 -6.75
C ALA A 58 7.29 8.40 -6.78
N VAL A 59 8.06 9.14 -7.58
CA VAL A 59 7.91 10.60 -7.74
C VAL A 59 6.58 10.93 -8.43
N ASP A 60 6.26 10.26 -9.54
CA ASP A 60 5.00 10.49 -10.25
C ASP A 60 3.78 10.15 -9.38
N ILE A 61 3.88 9.09 -8.56
CA ILE A 61 2.83 8.73 -7.60
C ILE A 61 2.65 9.82 -6.54
N GLU A 62 3.74 10.38 -6.02
CA GLU A 62 3.70 11.44 -5.03
C GLU A 62 3.05 12.71 -5.61
N GLU A 63 3.47 13.15 -6.79
CA GLU A 63 2.90 14.31 -7.48
C GLU A 63 1.41 14.13 -7.82
N LYS A 64 1.04 12.93 -8.30
CA LYS A 64 -0.36 12.57 -8.55
C LYS A 64 -1.18 12.62 -7.27
N LEU A 65 -0.68 12.04 -6.16
CA LEU A 65 -1.37 12.05 -4.88
C LEU A 65 -1.48 13.47 -4.31
N GLU A 66 -0.46 14.31 -4.47
CA GLU A 66 -0.51 15.70 -4.04
C GLU A 66 -1.62 16.45 -4.78
N THR A 67 -1.67 16.28 -6.11
CA THR A 67 -2.68 16.89 -6.98
C THR A 67 -4.09 16.41 -6.62
N TYR A 68 -4.29 15.10 -6.54
CA TYR A 68 -5.57 14.51 -6.17
C TYR A 68 -6.00 14.97 -4.76
N ASN A 69 -5.12 14.91 -3.77
CA ASN A 69 -5.46 15.26 -2.39
C ASN A 69 -5.78 16.74 -2.20
N LYS A 70 -5.21 17.65 -3.01
CA LYS A 70 -5.63 19.06 -3.04
C LYS A 70 -7.11 19.17 -3.42
N ALA A 71 -7.55 18.44 -4.44
CA ALA A 71 -8.96 18.40 -4.85
C ALA A 71 -9.86 17.70 -3.83
N LEU A 72 -9.37 16.63 -3.17
CA LEU A 72 -10.17 15.88 -2.18
C LEU A 72 -10.46 16.63 -0.88
N LYS A 73 -9.79 17.77 -0.62
CA LYS A 73 -10.01 18.58 0.60
C LYS A 73 -11.47 18.98 0.80
N VAL A 74 -12.21 19.25 -0.28
CA VAL A 74 -13.63 19.65 -0.19
C VAL A 74 -14.51 18.49 0.31
N PHE A 75 -14.11 17.25 0.02
CA PHE A 75 -14.78 16.01 0.43
C PHE A 75 -14.32 15.48 1.80
N LYS A 76 -13.46 16.24 2.51
CA LYS A 76 -13.01 15.92 3.88
C LYS A 76 -12.23 14.61 4.06
N PHE A 77 -11.63 14.09 2.97
CA PHE A 77 -10.71 12.95 3.03
C PHE A 77 -9.49 13.15 2.14
N ARG A 78 -8.52 12.24 2.25
CA ARG A 78 -7.33 12.15 1.40
C ARG A 78 -7.00 10.69 1.14
N ILE A 79 -6.20 10.42 0.12
CA ILE A 79 -5.65 9.09 -0.19
C ILE A 79 -4.20 9.06 0.27
N VAL A 80 -3.81 8.01 0.98
CA VAL A 80 -2.46 7.80 1.52
C VAL A 80 -1.83 6.60 0.84
N ASP A 81 -0.60 6.75 0.36
CA ASP A 81 0.23 5.62 -0.06
C ASP A 81 0.86 4.95 1.16
N THR A 82 0.48 3.70 1.43
CA THR A 82 1.08 2.89 2.50
C THR A 82 2.49 2.40 2.17
N LYS A 83 2.92 2.54 0.92
CA LYS A 83 4.26 2.19 0.43
C LYS A 83 4.92 3.38 -0.26
N ALA A 84 4.82 4.56 0.35
CA ALA A 84 5.45 5.78 -0.13
C ALA A 84 6.95 5.58 -0.42
N GLY A 85 7.47 6.25 -1.45
CA GLY A 85 8.86 6.12 -1.88
C GLY A 85 9.16 4.85 -2.71
N THR A 86 8.14 4.10 -3.13
CA THR A 86 8.31 2.92 -3.99
C THR A 86 7.57 3.09 -5.32
N ASN A 87 8.08 2.51 -6.40
CA ASN A 87 7.40 2.52 -7.70
C ASN A 87 6.12 1.67 -7.65
N VAL A 88 5.15 1.95 -8.52
CA VAL A 88 4.02 1.05 -8.80
C VAL A 88 4.34 0.25 -10.06
N PRO A 89 4.59 -1.07 -9.94
CA PRO A 89 5.00 -1.88 -11.08
C PRO A 89 3.98 -1.88 -12.22
N LYS A 90 4.48 -1.97 -13.45
CA LYS A 90 3.65 -2.23 -14.63
C LYS A 90 2.82 -3.49 -14.43
N GLY A 91 1.56 -3.45 -14.83
CA GLY A 91 0.62 -4.56 -14.70
C GLY A 91 0.01 -4.73 -13.32
N SER A 92 0.27 -3.80 -12.38
CA SER A 92 -0.35 -3.83 -11.05
C SER A 92 -1.88 -3.92 -11.14
N THR A 93 -2.46 -4.78 -10.29
CA THR A 93 -3.90 -5.05 -10.30
C THR A 93 -4.67 -4.06 -9.46
N TYR A 94 -5.95 -3.87 -9.78
CA TYR A 94 -6.89 -3.09 -8.97
C TYR A 94 -6.86 -3.49 -7.48
N ALA A 95 -6.81 -4.79 -7.19
CA ALA A 95 -6.76 -5.32 -5.83
C ALA A 95 -5.45 -4.97 -5.10
N TYR A 96 -4.32 -4.96 -5.82
CA TYR A 96 -3.05 -4.48 -5.29
C TYR A 96 -3.12 -3.00 -4.95
N LEU A 97 -3.63 -2.17 -5.88
CA LEU A 97 -3.71 -0.72 -5.70
C LEU A 97 -4.64 -0.33 -4.55
N LYS A 98 -5.80 -0.97 -4.40
CA LYS A 98 -6.71 -0.74 -3.26
C LYS A 98 -6.10 -1.08 -1.91
N LYS A 99 -5.12 -1.99 -1.84
CA LYS A 99 -4.42 -2.31 -0.60
C LYS A 99 -3.32 -1.30 -0.30
N ARG A 100 -2.74 -0.70 -1.35
CA ARG A 100 -1.64 0.26 -1.23
C ARG A 100 -2.13 1.68 -0.94
N PHE A 101 -3.12 2.15 -1.69
CA PHE A 101 -3.65 3.51 -1.62
C PHE A 101 -4.94 3.54 -0.83
N LEU A 102 -4.88 4.16 0.35
CA LEU A 102 -5.89 4.00 1.39
C LEU A 102 -6.54 5.34 1.77
N PRO A 103 -7.88 5.42 1.90
CA PRO A 103 -8.55 6.67 2.26
C PRO A 103 -8.41 7.04 3.75
N ALA A 104 -7.87 8.21 4.05
CA ALA A 104 -7.67 8.74 5.39
C ALA A 104 -8.46 10.03 5.64
N LYS A 105 -8.78 10.32 6.92
CA LYS A 105 -9.30 11.63 7.33
C LYS A 105 -8.26 12.71 7.02
N LEU A 106 -8.73 13.91 6.68
CA LEU A 106 -7.88 15.09 6.74
C LEU A 106 -7.46 15.30 8.21
N LYS A 107 -6.16 15.54 8.43
CA LYS A 107 -5.65 16.01 9.72
C LYS A 107 -5.75 17.51 9.78
#